data_AF-A0A370BGI8-F1
#
_entry.id   AF-A0A370BGI8-F1
#
_cell.length_a   1.000
_cell.length_b   1.000
_cell.length_c   1.000
_cell.angle_alpha   90.00
_cell.angle_beta   90.00
_cell.angle_gamma   90.00
#
_symmetry.space_group_name_H-M   'P 1'
#
loop_
_entity.id
_entity.type
_entity.pdbx_description
1 polymer ?
#
loop_
_entity_poly.entity_id
_entity_poly.type
_entity_poly.pdbx_seq_one_letter_code
_entity_poly.pdbx_strand_id
1 'polypeptide(L)'
;MYLWSIRHSHRVLDDGRSADCRQTLTLHPQPPGTGGSLRVVFADGPGRYVPGGAPMGSGDVGQVRGASLNLHRPGAVRALLDAALAIGWRPGERRAVELDGWPLLDAADAARAGRGEPRPDGGRPEGGRRHVPDGA
;
A
#
# COMPACT_ATOMS: atom_id res chain seq x y z
N MET A 1 -1.67 -1.99 -22.07
CA MET A 1 -2.47 -1.38 -20.97
C MET A 1 -2.78 -2.46 -19.94
N TYR A 2 -3.07 -2.11 -18.69
CA TYR A 2 -3.45 -3.08 -17.66
C TYR A 2 -4.83 -2.75 -17.08
N LEU A 3 -5.64 -3.79 -16.87
CA LEU A 3 -6.81 -3.72 -16.00
C LEU A 3 -6.41 -4.30 -14.65
N TRP A 4 -6.99 -3.79 -13.56
CA TRP A 4 -6.76 -4.38 -12.23
C TRP A 4 -8.06 -4.69 -11.51
N SER A 5 -8.00 -5.73 -10.68
CA SER A 5 -9.06 -6.12 -9.77
C SER A 5 -8.50 -6.31 -8.37
N ILE A 6 -9.36 -6.13 -7.36
CA ILE A 6 -8.98 -6.26 -5.96
C ILE A 6 -9.94 -7.26 -5.32
N ARG A 7 -9.38 -8.22 -4.58
CA ARG A 7 -10.16 -9.18 -3.82
C ARG A 7 -9.71 -9.19 -2.38
N HIS A 8 -10.64 -8.99 -1.47
CA HIS A 8 -10.44 -9.26 -0.06
C HIS A 8 -10.94 -10.67 0.27
N SER A 9 -10.20 -11.41 1.08
CA SER A 9 -10.66 -12.67 1.66
C SER A 9 -10.14 -12.83 3.07
N HIS A 10 -10.96 -13.41 3.92
CA HIS A 10 -10.58 -13.81 5.27
C HIS A 10 -11.31 -15.10 5.62
N ARG A 11 -10.84 -15.76 6.67
CA ARG A 11 -11.61 -16.79 7.37
C ARG A 11 -12.49 -16.11 8.42
N VAL A 12 -13.75 -16.51 8.51
CA VAL A 12 -14.61 -16.13 9.64
C VAL A 12 -14.48 -17.21 10.70
N LEU A 13 -14.15 -16.82 11.93
CA LEU A 13 -14.07 -17.69 13.10
C LEU A 13 -15.46 -17.92 13.71
N ASP A 14 -15.58 -18.92 14.57
CA ASP A 14 -16.85 -19.29 15.22
C ASP A 14 -17.46 -18.16 16.06
N ASP A 15 -16.64 -17.23 16.54
CA ASP A 15 -17.06 -16.03 17.29
C ASP A 15 -17.46 -14.84 16.39
N GLY A 16 -17.49 -15.04 15.07
CA GLY A 16 -17.83 -14.03 14.07
C GLY A 16 -16.69 -13.07 13.73
N ARG A 17 -15.50 -13.23 14.33
CA ARG A 17 -14.33 -12.41 13.99
C ARG A 17 -13.70 -12.88 12.68
N SER A 18 -13.12 -11.94 11.94
CA SER A 18 -12.28 -12.25 10.78
C SER A 18 -10.85 -12.59 11.21
N ALA A 19 -10.27 -13.61 10.60
CA ALA A 19 -8.87 -14.03 10.73
C ALA A 19 -8.27 -14.31 9.35
N ASP A 20 -6.94 -14.32 9.24
CA ASP A 20 -6.21 -14.57 7.99
C ASP A 20 -6.64 -13.61 6.86
N CYS A 21 -6.80 -12.33 7.21
CA CYS A 21 -7.21 -11.30 6.28
C CYS A 21 -6.17 -11.17 5.15
N ARG A 22 -6.65 -11.19 3.91
CA ARG A 22 -5.80 -11.14 2.73
C ARG A 22 -6.41 -10.23 1.67
N GLN A 23 -5.59 -9.28 1.20
CA GLN A 23 -5.90 -8.46 0.05
C GLN A 23 -5.08 -8.96 -1.14
N THR A 24 -5.74 -9.26 -2.25
CA THR A 24 -5.09 -9.64 -3.50
C THR A 24 -5.39 -8.59 -4.56
N LEU A 25 -4.35 -7.92 -5.06
CA LEU A 25 -4.41 -7.09 -6.25
C LEU A 25 -4.03 -7.97 -7.45
N THR A 26 -4.89 -8.04 -8.47
CA THR A 26 -4.57 -8.73 -9.72
C THR A 26 -4.49 -7.73 -10.86
N LEU A 27 -3.37 -7.74 -11.58
CA LEU A 27 -3.10 -6.96 -12.78
C LEU A 27 -3.17 -7.86 -14.00
N HIS A 28 -4.07 -7.50 -14.92
CA HIS A 28 -4.35 -8.24 -16.14
C HIS A 28 -3.82 -7.44 -17.35
N PRO A 29 -2.85 -7.98 -18.12
CA PRO A 29 -2.44 -7.35 -19.37
C PRO A 29 -3.60 -7.33 -20.36
N GLN A 30 -3.68 -6.25 -21.14
CA GLN A 30 -4.67 -6.07 -22.19
C GLN A 30 -3.99 -5.95 -23.56
N PRO A 31 -4.51 -6.66 -24.59
CA PRO A 31 -5.69 -7.54 -24.54
C PRO A 31 -5.44 -8.87 -23.79
N PRO A 32 -6.49 -9.56 -23.31
CA PRO A 32 -6.34 -10.85 -22.62
C PRO A 32 -5.52 -11.85 -23.45
N GLY A 33 -4.65 -12.63 -22.79
CA GLY A 33 -3.79 -13.63 -23.45
C GLY A 33 -2.47 -13.10 -24.00
N THR A 34 -2.19 -11.80 -23.86
CA THR A 34 -0.90 -11.20 -24.28
C THR A 34 0.24 -11.33 -23.26
N GLY A 35 -0.07 -11.78 -22.04
CA GLY A 35 0.91 -11.91 -20.97
C GLY A 35 0.32 -12.54 -19.71
N GLY A 36 1.19 -12.85 -18.76
CA GLY A 36 0.83 -13.39 -17.46
C GLY A 36 0.19 -12.32 -16.57
N SER A 37 -0.86 -12.69 -15.85
CA SER A 37 -1.43 -11.81 -14.82
C SER A 37 -0.49 -11.74 -13.61
N LEU A 38 -0.28 -10.55 -13.06
CA LEU A 38 0.45 -10.37 -11.81
C LEU A 38 -0.55 -10.35 -10.65
N ARG A 39 -0.31 -11.18 -9.64
CA ARG A 39 -1.06 -11.19 -8.39
C ARG A 39 -0.14 -10.71 -7.28
N VAL A 40 -0.51 -9.63 -6.62
CA VAL A 40 0.20 -9.11 -5.45
C VAL A 40 -0.66 -9.40 -4.23
N VAL A 41 -0.12 -10.15 -3.28
CA VAL A 41 -0.85 -10.64 -2.11
C VAL A 41 -0.34 -9.97 -0.85
N PHE A 42 -1.25 -9.33 -0.12
CA PHE A 42 -1.02 -8.76 1.20
C PHE A 42 -1.76 -9.62 2.22
N ALA A 43 -1.07 -10.56 2.84
CA ALA A 43 -1.60 -11.33 3.97
C ALA A 43 -1.40 -10.56 5.28
N ASP A 44 -2.37 -10.62 6.17
CA ASP A 44 -2.25 -10.10 7.53
C ASP A 44 -1.09 -10.77 8.28
N GLY A 45 -0.68 -10.13 9.37
CA GLY A 45 0.43 -10.58 10.17
C GLY A 45 0.92 -9.53 11.15
N PRO A 46 1.91 -9.87 11.98
CA PRO A 46 2.45 -8.93 12.97
C PRO A 46 2.91 -7.62 12.33
N GLY A 47 2.42 -6.49 12.85
CA GLY A 47 2.78 -5.15 12.36
C GLY A 47 2.17 -4.76 11.00
N ARG A 48 1.27 -5.59 10.46
CA ARG A 48 0.60 -5.40 9.17
C ARG A 48 -0.90 -5.26 9.38
N TYR A 49 -1.54 -4.34 8.66
CA TYR A 49 -2.98 -4.17 8.68
C TYR A 49 -3.57 -4.32 7.28
N VAL A 50 -4.60 -5.17 7.17
CA VAL A 50 -5.31 -5.51 5.92
C VAL A 50 -6.82 -5.43 6.17
N PRO A 51 -7.39 -4.23 6.25
CA PRO A 51 -8.81 -4.03 6.51
C PRO A 51 -9.67 -4.55 5.36
N GLY A 52 -10.70 -5.32 5.71
CA GLY A 52 -11.72 -5.80 4.78
C GLY A 52 -12.90 -4.86 4.56
N GLY A 53 -12.93 -3.72 5.26
CA GLY A 53 -14.04 -2.78 5.23
C GLY A 53 -14.08 -1.87 6.47
N ALA A 54 -15.23 -1.19 6.64
CA ALA A 54 -15.41 -0.09 7.57
C ALA A 54 -14.96 -0.39 9.02
N PRO A 55 -14.36 0.59 9.72
CA PRO A 55 -14.24 2.02 9.34
C PRO A 55 -13.09 2.33 8.36
N MET A 56 -12.20 1.37 8.09
CA MET A 56 -11.14 1.54 7.10
C MET A 56 -11.67 1.29 5.68
N GLY A 57 -11.11 1.97 4.67
CA GLY A 57 -11.54 1.80 3.29
C GLY A 57 -11.28 0.37 2.80
N SER A 58 -12.20 -0.17 2.00
CA SER A 58 -11.90 -1.36 1.21
C SER A 58 -10.63 -1.09 0.40
N GLY A 59 -9.70 -2.03 0.37
CA GLY A 59 -8.48 -1.90 -0.43
C GLY A 59 -7.32 -1.16 0.25
N ASP A 60 -7.44 -0.75 1.50
CA ASP A 60 -6.29 -0.24 2.25
C ASP A 60 -5.39 -1.41 2.71
N VAL A 61 -4.08 -1.25 2.51
CA VAL A 61 -3.04 -2.14 3.06
C VAL A 61 -1.93 -1.29 3.64
N GLY A 62 -1.38 -1.68 4.78
CA GLY A 62 -0.27 -0.92 5.35
C GLY A 62 0.40 -1.58 6.54
N GLN A 63 1.48 -0.96 7.00
CA GLN A 63 2.19 -1.34 8.22
C GLN A 63 1.82 -0.38 9.35
N VAL A 64 1.70 -0.89 10.58
CA VAL A 64 1.26 -0.12 11.76
C VAL A 64 2.16 1.09 12.04
N ARG A 65 3.44 1.02 11.68
CA ARG A 65 4.42 2.11 11.86
C ARG A 65 5.12 2.51 10.56
N GLY A 66 4.51 2.21 9.41
CA GLY A 66 5.19 2.34 8.13
C GLY A 66 4.26 2.79 7.01
N ALA A 67 4.59 2.34 5.80
CA ALA A 67 3.88 2.69 4.58
C ALA A 67 2.43 2.20 4.59
N SER A 68 1.56 2.96 3.94
CA SER A 68 0.19 2.54 3.64
C SER A 68 -0.23 2.95 2.24
N LEU A 69 -0.99 2.09 1.57
CA LEU A 69 -1.51 2.31 0.23
C LEU A 69 -2.97 1.91 0.15
N ASN A 70 -3.73 2.72 -0.56
CA ASN A 70 -5.07 2.38 -0.99
C ASN A 70 -5.02 1.80 -2.41
N LEU A 71 -5.32 0.51 -2.56
CA LEU A 71 -5.22 -0.23 -3.82
C LEU A 71 -6.29 0.17 -4.86
N HIS A 72 -7.32 0.93 -4.49
CA HIS A 72 -8.24 1.50 -5.48
C HIS A 72 -7.62 2.69 -6.21
N ARG A 73 -6.58 3.32 -5.64
CA ARG A 73 -5.94 4.46 -6.28
C ARG A 73 -5.04 3.99 -7.43
N PRO A 74 -5.25 4.48 -8.67
CA PRO A 74 -4.42 4.11 -9.82
C PRO A 74 -2.93 4.39 -9.58
N GLY A 75 -2.60 5.49 -8.87
CA GLY A 75 -1.23 5.83 -8.52
C GLY A 75 -0.55 4.84 -7.56
N ALA A 76 -1.31 4.22 -6.64
CA ALA A 76 -0.80 3.18 -5.76
C ALA A 76 -0.54 1.88 -6.54
N VAL A 77 -1.51 1.49 -7.38
CA VAL A 77 -1.37 0.33 -8.28
C VAL A 77 -0.17 0.50 -9.21
N ARG A 78 0.05 1.71 -9.75
CA ARG A 78 1.20 2.00 -10.59
C ARG A 78 2.52 1.87 -9.83
N ALA A 79 2.60 2.39 -8.60
CA ALA A 79 3.81 2.28 -7.79
C ALA A 79 4.17 0.83 -7.45
N LEU A 80 3.16 -0.02 -7.17
CA LEU A 80 3.37 -1.45 -6.96
C LEU A 80 3.80 -2.18 -8.22
N LEU A 81 3.23 -1.82 -9.38
CA LEU A 81 3.66 -2.35 -10.67
C LEU A 81 5.13 -1.96 -10.97
N ASP A 82 5.52 -0.71 -10.74
CA ASP A 82 6.89 -0.25 -10.94
C ASP A 82 7.87 -0.98 -10.00
N ALA A 83 7.48 -1.21 -8.74
CA ALA A 83 8.27 -2.00 -7.79
C ALA A 83 8.42 -3.46 -8.24
N ALA A 84 7.35 -4.09 -8.75
CA ALA A 84 7.39 -5.45 -9.28
C ALA A 84 8.35 -5.55 -10.49
N LEU A 85 8.28 -4.58 -11.41
CA LEU A 85 9.20 -4.49 -12.55
C LEU A 85 10.66 -4.31 -12.09
N ALA A 86 10.91 -3.51 -11.05
CA ALA A 86 12.24 -3.26 -10.52
C ALA A 86 12.89 -4.51 -9.90
N ILE A 87 12.10 -5.39 -9.28
CA ILE A 87 12.57 -6.68 -8.76
C ILE A 87 12.63 -7.78 -9.83
N GLY A 88 12.37 -7.43 -11.09
CA GLY A 88 12.57 -8.31 -12.25
C GLY A 88 11.33 -9.06 -12.74
N TRP A 89 10.12 -8.77 -12.23
CA TRP A 89 8.90 -9.34 -12.81
C TRP A 89 8.73 -8.84 -14.25
N ARG A 90 8.40 -9.75 -15.17
CA ARG A 90 8.21 -9.44 -16.60
C ARG A 90 6.80 -9.78 -17.08
N PRO A 91 6.03 -8.82 -17.61
CA PRO A 91 4.65 -9.04 -18.07
C PRO A 91 4.52 -9.96 -19.30
N GLY A 92 5.63 -10.23 -20.01
CA GLY A 92 5.63 -11.09 -21.20
C GLY A 92 5.66 -12.59 -20.90
N GLU A 93 5.93 -12.99 -19.66
CA GLU A 93 5.87 -14.40 -19.28
C GLU A 93 4.41 -14.85 -19.26
N ARG A 94 4.06 -15.91 -19.99
CA ARG A 94 2.66 -16.37 -20.13
C ARG A 94 2.05 -16.92 -18.82
N ARG A 95 2.86 -17.06 -17.77
CA ARG A 95 2.45 -17.62 -16.48
C ARG A 95 1.96 -16.50 -15.56
N ALA A 96 0.85 -16.73 -14.86
CA ALA A 96 0.46 -15.86 -13.76
C ALA A 96 1.49 -15.97 -12.63
N VAL A 97 1.99 -14.82 -12.16
CA VAL A 97 2.99 -14.75 -11.08
C VAL A 97 2.30 -14.20 -9.85
N GLU A 98 2.55 -14.84 -8.70
CA GLU A 98 2.11 -14.37 -7.40
C GLU A 98 3.32 -13.84 -6.63
N LEU A 99 3.22 -12.61 -6.12
CA LEU A 99 4.26 -11.94 -5.35
C LEU A 99 3.71 -11.53 -3.98
N ASP A 100 4.57 -11.60 -2.96
CA ASP A 100 4.30 -10.98 -1.67
C ASP A 100 4.30 -9.45 -1.83
N GLY A 101 3.22 -8.82 -1.40
CA GLY A 101 3.00 -7.38 -1.53
C GLY A 101 3.77 -6.55 -0.52
N TRP A 102 4.20 -7.12 0.61
CA TRP A 102 4.83 -6.35 1.68
C TRP A 102 6.18 -5.73 1.27
N PRO A 103 7.13 -6.46 0.65
CA PRO A 103 8.36 -5.84 0.15
C PRO A 103 8.10 -4.81 -0.95
N LEU A 104 7.06 -5.03 -1.77
CA LEU A 104 6.66 -4.10 -2.83
C LEU A 104 6.07 -2.81 -2.27
N LEU A 105 5.38 -2.87 -1.14
CA LEU A 105 4.85 -1.70 -0.43
C LEU A 105 5.98 -0.79 0.04
N ASP A 106 7.02 -1.37 0.66
CA ASP A 106 8.18 -0.61 1.15
C ASP A 106 8.94 0.04 -0.01
N ALA A 107 9.15 -0.71 -1.10
CA ALA A 107 9.78 -0.19 -2.32
C ALA A 107 8.93 0.93 -2.98
N ALA A 108 7.61 0.76 -3.02
CA ALA A 108 6.70 1.76 -3.55
C ALA A 108 6.70 3.05 -2.71
N ASP A 109 6.71 2.94 -1.38
CA ASP A 109 6.78 4.07 -0.46
C ASP A 109 8.11 4.82 -0.58
N ALA A 110 9.24 4.10 -0.56
CA ALA A 110 10.56 4.68 -0.76
C ALA A 110 10.67 5.42 -2.09
N ALA A 111 10.14 4.84 -3.18
CA ALA A 111 10.12 5.48 -4.49
C ALA A 111 9.21 6.72 -4.55
N ARG A 112 8.16 6.78 -3.72
CA ARG A 112 7.29 7.96 -3.59
C ARG A 112 7.97 9.06 -2.76
N ALA A 113 8.62 8.70 -1.67
CA ALA A 113 9.37 9.64 -0.83
C ALA A 113 10.54 10.29 -1.60
N GLY A 114 11.26 9.52 -2.42
CA GLY A 114 12.34 10.02 -3.27
C GLY A 114 11.91 10.92 -4.43
N ARG A 115 10.61 10.97 -4.75
CA ARG A 115 10.03 11.83 -5.81
C ARG A 115 9.63 13.23 -5.33
N GLY A 116 9.87 13.56 -4.06
CA GLY A 116 9.71 14.93 -3.55
C GLY A 116 8.26 15.33 -3.31
N GLU A 117 7.61 14.68 -2.34
CA GLU A 117 6.50 15.31 -1.63
C GLU A 117 7.02 15.66 -0.23
N PRO A 118 7.13 16.96 0.14
CA PRO A 118 7.53 17.32 1.48
C PRO A 118 6.48 16.75 2.43
N ARG A 119 6.90 15.90 3.36
CA ARG A 119 6.09 15.56 4.53
C ARG A 119 5.73 16.90 5.19
N PRO A 120 4.45 17.23 5.46
CA PRO A 120 4.14 18.43 6.22
C PRO A 120 4.82 18.28 7.58
N ASP A 121 5.87 19.07 7.78
CA ASP A 121 6.59 19.15 9.02
C ASP A 121 5.61 19.70 10.07
N GLY A 122 5.38 18.90 11.10
CA GLY A 122 4.57 19.28 12.27
C GLY A 122 5.33 20.26 13.15
N GLY A 123 5.80 21.36 12.57
CA GLY A 123 6.47 22.44 13.25
C GLY A 123 5.51 23.14 14.20
N ARG A 124 5.49 22.71 15.47
CA ARG A 124 5.06 23.58 16.57
C ARG A 124 6.10 24.70 16.70
N PRO A 125 5.72 25.99 16.66
CA PRO A 125 6.60 27.02 17.15
C PRO A 125 6.55 27.00 18.69
N GLU A 126 7.64 26.53 19.30
CA GLU A 126 7.90 26.72 20.72
C GLU A 126 8.31 28.18 21.01
N GLY A 127 7.59 28.82 21.94
CA GLY A 127 8.24 29.55 23.03
C GLY A 127 8.82 30.94 22.75
N GLY A 128 8.02 31.89 22.28
CA GLY A 128 8.34 33.31 22.38
C GLY A 128 8.09 33.87 23.80
N ARG A 129 9.07 33.76 24.70
CA ARG A 129 9.05 34.45 26.00
C ARG A 129 9.07 35.96 25.78
N ARG A 130 7.98 36.66 26.14
CA ARG A 130 7.99 38.12 26.23
C ARG A 130 8.58 38.53 27.58
N HIS A 131 9.80 39.07 27.51
CA HIS A 131 10.47 39.80 28.58
C HIS A 131 9.75 41.13 28.81
N VAL A 132 9.39 41.40 30.07
CA VAL A 132 8.86 42.68 30.54
C VAL A 132 10.04 43.49 31.10
N PRO A 133 10.31 44.72 30.63
CA PRO A 133 11.11 45.65 31.39
C PRO A 133 10.23 46.61 32.20
N ASP A 134 10.67 46.80 33.44
CA ASP A 134 10.13 47.67 34.47
C ASP A 134 10.55 49.14 34.27
N GLY A 135 9.69 50.04 34.74
CA GLY A 135 9.88 51.46 35.15
C GLY A 135 10.93 52.39 34.54
N ALA A 136 10.46 53.57 34.11
CA ALA A 136 11.02 54.88 34.50
C ALA A 136 9.90 55.94 34.49
#